data_AF-A0A3D3Z8D8-F1
#
_entry.id   AF-A0A3D3Z8D8-F1
#
_cell.length_a   1.000
_cell.length_b   1.000
_cell.length_c   1.000
_cell.angle_alpha   90.00
_cell.angle_beta   90.00
_cell.angle_gamma   90.00
#
_symmetry.space_group_name_H-M   'P 1'
#
loop_
_entity.id
_entity.type
_entity.pdbx_description
1 polymer ?
#
loop_
_entity_poly.entity_id
_entity_poly.type
_entity_poly.pdbx_seq_one_letter_code
_entity_poly.pdbx_strand_id
1 'polypeptide(L)'
;MSQEFDIIVFGASGFTGRLVAEYLAATYPTGVRWAMGGRSLEKLAQVRDEIGAPKDTPLVVCDSDDAASLKDMVTSTKVVLTTVGPYQLYGNGLVAACAEHGTDYVDLCGEPAWMRKMIDAHEAAAKASGARIVFS
;
A
#
# COMPACT_ATOMS: atom_id res chain seq x y z
N MET A 1 17.11 4.90 8.79
CA MET A 1 17.35 4.94 7.32
C MET A 1 16.18 5.69 6.71
N SER A 2 16.39 6.56 5.73
CA SER A 2 15.28 7.29 5.08
C SER A 2 14.50 6.34 4.18
N GLN A 3 13.19 6.22 4.36
CA GLN A 3 12.30 5.48 3.45
C GLN A 3 12.38 6.07 2.03
N GLU A 4 12.44 5.19 1.03
CA GLU A 4 12.56 5.52 -0.39
C GLU A 4 11.31 6.24 -0.90
N PHE A 5 10.14 5.80 -0.45
CA PHE A 5 8.85 6.35 -0.83
C PHE A 5 8.16 7.03 0.35
N ASP A 6 7.35 8.03 0.04
CA ASP A 6 6.37 8.59 0.96
C ASP A 6 5.07 7.80 0.91
N ILE A 7 4.67 7.31 -0.28
CA ILE A 7 3.43 6.53 -0.48
C ILE A 7 3.68 5.39 -1.47
N ILE A 8 3.22 4.18 -1.14
CA ILE A 8 3.01 3.12 -2.14
C ILE A 8 1.52 2.87 -2.28
N VAL A 9 1.01 2.94 -3.51
CA VAL A 9 -0.37 2.55 -3.84
C VAL A 9 -0.38 1.06 -4.16
N PHE A 10 -0.66 0.21 -3.17
CA PHE A 10 -0.73 -1.23 -3.37
C PHE A 10 -2.10 -1.62 -3.95
N GLY A 11 -2.10 -2.31 -5.09
CA GLY A 11 -3.32 -2.54 -5.88
C GLY A 11 -3.52 -1.51 -7.00
N ALA A 12 -2.45 -0.79 -7.40
CA ALA A 12 -2.51 0.27 -8.41
C ALA A 12 -3.00 -0.20 -9.79
N SER A 13 -2.90 -1.49 -10.11
CA SER A 13 -3.45 -2.06 -11.35
C SER A 13 -4.95 -2.38 -11.28
N GLY A 14 -5.58 -2.24 -10.12
CA GLY A 14 -7.03 -2.40 -9.93
C GLY A 14 -7.79 -1.12 -10.27
N PHE A 15 -9.13 -1.21 -10.31
CA PHE A 15 -9.98 -0.06 -10.66
C PHE A 15 -9.76 1.15 -9.75
N THR A 16 -9.94 0.98 -8.43
CA THR A 16 -9.78 2.10 -7.49
C THR A 16 -8.32 2.54 -7.35
N GLY A 17 -7.37 1.58 -7.35
CA GLY A 17 -5.95 1.89 -7.30
C GLY A 17 -5.48 2.74 -8.48
N ARG A 18 -6.03 2.50 -9.68
CA ARG A 18 -5.79 3.34 -10.86
C ARG A 18 -6.27 4.77 -10.64
N LEU A 19 -7.47 4.98 -10.10
CA LEU A 19 -8.00 6.32 -9.81
C LEU A 19 -7.15 7.06 -8.78
N VAL A 20 -6.63 6.35 -7.77
CA VAL A 20 -5.69 6.91 -6.79
C VAL A 20 -4.38 7.31 -7.47
N ALA A 21 -3.84 6.47 -8.35
CA ALA A 21 -2.61 6.76 -9.10
C ALA A 21 -2.79 7.96 -10.05
N GLU A 22 -3.94 8.05 -10.75
CA GLU A 22 -4.31 9.21 -11.58
C GLU A 22 -4.34 10.49 -10.74
N TYR A 23 -4.98 10.44 -9.58
CA TYR A 23 -5.04 11.58 -8.66
C TYR A 23 -3.66 12.01 -8.18
N LEU A 24 -2.79 11.07 -7.79
CA LEU A 24 -1.43 11.36 -7.34
C LEU A 24 -0.58 11.97 -8.46
N ALA A 25 -0.64 11.42 -9.67
CA ALA A 25 0.09 11.92 -10.83
C ALA A 25 -0.34 13.35 -11.20
N ALA A 26 -1.63 13.65 -11.15
CA ALA A 26 -2.17 14.97 -11.50
C ALA A 26 -1.95 16.01 -10.39
N THR A 27 -2.11 15.62 -9.13
CA THR A 27 -2.11 16.56 -7.99
C THR A 27 -0.71 16.79 -7.42
N TYR A 28 0.13 15.76 -7.43
CA TYR A 28 1.48 15.79 -6.87
C TYR A 28 2.53 15.43 -7.93
N PRO A 29 2.66 16.23 -9.00
CA PRO A 29 3.69 16.00 -10.01
C PRO A 29 5.12 16.15 -9.44
N THR A 30 5.26 16.84 -8.31
CA THR A 30 6.50 16.96 -7.53
C THR A 30 6.20 16.96 -6.03
N GLY A 31 7.22 16.77 -5.19
CA GLY A 31 7.13 16.92 -3.74
C GLY A 31 6.67 15.69 -2.95
N VAL A 32 5.96 14.75 -3.60
CA VAL A 32 5.60 13.45 -3.02
C VAL A 32 6.28 12.35 -3.81
N ARG A 33 7.14 11.56 -3.16
CA ARG A 33 7.77 10.38 -3.79
C ARG A 33 6.81 9.21 -3.65
N TRP A 34 6.14 8.81 -4.72
CA TRP A 34 5.19 7.71 -4.67
C TRP A 34 5.52 6.62 -5.68
N ALA A 35 5.03 5.40 -5.42
CA ALA A 35 5.18 4.26 -6.32
C ALA A 35 3.86 3.49 -6.51
N MET A 36 3.76 2.79 -7.63
CA MET A 36 2.64 1.90 -7.95
C MET A 36 2.99 0.47 -7.52
N GLY A 37 2.25 -0.09 -6.57
CA GLY A 37 2.45 -1.42 -6.02
C GLY A 37 1.46 -2.46 -6.56
N GLY A 38 1.93 -3.68 -6.83
CA GLY A 38 1.07 -4.79 -7.24
C GLY A 38 1.84 -6.04 -7.65
N ARG A 39 1.13 -7.14 -7.98
CA ARG A 39 1.77 -8.44 -8.28
C ARG A 39 2.41 -8.56 -9.66
N SER A 40 1.98 -7.75 -10.63
CA SER A 40 2.40 -7.87 -12.03
C SER A 40 3.04 -6.58 -12.49
N LEU A 41 4.37 -6.61 -12.67
CA LEU A 41 5.13 -5.48 -13.20
C LEU A 41 4.59 -4.99 -14.55
N GLU A 42 4.23 -5.93 -15.42
CA GLU A 42 3.65 -5.67 -16.74
C GLU A 42 2.35 -4.86 -16.63
N LYS A 43 1.40 -5.31 -15.78
CA LYS A 43 0.12 -4.60 -15.58
C LYS A 43 0.33 -3.22 -14.96
N LEU A 44 1.28 -3.09 -14.03
CA LEU A 44 1.60 -1.80 -13.42
C LEU A 44 2.17 -0.84 -14.47
N ALA A 45 3.07 -1.30 -15.34
CA ALA A 45 3.64 -0.49 -16.42
C ALA A 45 2.56 -0.08 -17.43
N GLN A 46 1.66 -1.00 -17.79
CA GLN A 46 0.53 -0.70 -18.66
C GLN A 46 -0.35 0.40 -18.06
N VAL A 47 -0.77 0.26 -16.80
CA VAL A 47 -1.65 1.25 -16.16
C VAL A 47 -0.94 2.60 -16.03
N ARG A 48 0.34 2.64 -15.62
CA ARG A 48 1.14 3.87 -15.58
C ARG A 48 1.09 4.61 -16.91
N ASP A 49 1.25 3.87 -18.00
CA ASP A 49 1.27 4.41 -19.35
C ASP A 49 -0.13 4.89 -19.80
N GLU A 50 -1.18 4.14 -19.49
CA GLU A 50 -2.58 4.50 -19.79
C GLU A 50 -3.05 5.76 -19.05
N ILE A 51 -2.60 5.95 -17.81
CA ILE A 51 -2.98 7.11 -17.00
C ILE A 51 -2.11 8.35 -17.27
N GLY A 52 -1.08 8.21 -18.12
CA GLY A 52 -0.16 9.30 -18.45
C GLY A 52 0.76 9.71 -17.30
N ALA A 53 1.00 8.83 -16.32
CA ALA A 53 1.96 9.10 -15.25
C ALA A 53 3.40 9.15 -15.82
N PRO A 54 4.34 9.88 -15.18
CA PRO A 54 5.73 9.96 -15.61
C PRO A 54 6.34 8.57 -15.85
N LYS A 55 7.13 8.41 -16.92
CA LYS A 55 7.70 7.10 -17.30
C LYS A 55 8.64 6.51 -16.25
N ASP A 56 9.23 7.37 -15.44
CA ASP A 56 10.08 7.06 -14.30
C ASP A 56 9.31 6.85 -12.99
N THR A 57 7.96 6.89 -13.01
CA THR A 57 7.15 6.52 -11.84
C THR A 57 7.52 5.11 -11.38
N PRO A 58 8.03 4.94 -10.15
CA PRO A 58 8.51 3.66 -9.66
C PRO A 58 7.40 2.62 -9.57
N LEU A 59 7.73 1.37 -9.91
CA LEU A 59 6.83 0.23 -9.84
C LEU A 59 7.39 -0.77 -8.83
N VAL A 60 6.58 -1.15 -7.84
CA VAL A 60 6.96 -2.09 -6.78
C VAL A 60 6.19 -3.38 -6.94
N VAL A 61 6.91 -4.47 -7.21
CA VAL A 61 6.29 -5.81 -7.26
C VAL A 61 6.12 -6.31 -5.84
N CYS A 62 4.88 -6.59 -5.44
CA CYS A 62 4.56 -7.17 -4.15
C CYS A 62 3.47 -8.23 -4.27
N ASP A 63 3.69 -9.39 -3.64
CA ASP A 63 2.67 -10.42 -3.44
C ASP A 63 2.17 -10.40 -1.99
N SER A 64 0.85 -10.35 -1.79
CA SER A 64 0.24 -10.32 -0.46
C SER A 64 0.36 -11.65 0.29
N ASP A 65 0.59 -12.74 -0.44
CA ASP A 65 0.76 -14.09 0.14
C ASP A 65 2.23 -14.40 0.48
N ASP A 66 3.17 -13.49 0.15
CA ASP A 66 4.59 -13.60 0.45
C ASP A 66 5.01 -12.59 1.53
N ALA A 67 5.31 -13.10 2.73
CA ALA A 67 5.72 -12.28 3.86
C ALA A 67 7.03 -11.51 3.62
N ALA A 68 7.98 -12.08 2.85
CA ALA A 68 9.23 -11.38 2.52
C ALA A 68 8.95 -10.22 1.56
N SER A 69 8.12 -10.46 0.54
CA SER A 69 7.68 -9.43 -0.40
C SER A 69 6.96 -8.27 0.30
N LEU A 70 6.04 -8.58 1.22
CA LEU A 70 5.36 -7.58 2.05
C LEU A 70 6.35 -6.77 2.89
N LYS A 71 7.29 -7.44 3.57
CA LYS A 71 8.30 -6.78 4.40
C LYS A 71 9.15 -5.80 3.59
N ASP A 72 9.63 -6.22 2.42
CA ASP A 72 10.45 -5.38 1.55
C ASP A 72 9.66 -4.14 1.10
N MET A 73 8.39 -4.32 0.73
CA MET A 73 7.52 -3.19 0.36
C MET A 73 7.27 -2.23 1.55
N VAL A 74 6.81 -2.73 2.70
CA VAL A 74 6.44 -1.85 3.84
C VAL A 74 7.66 -1.08 4.36
N THR A 75 8.82 -1.71 4.45
CA THR A 75 10.04 -1.04 4.96
C THR A 75 10.61 0.02 4.00
N SER A 76 10.18 0.03 2.74
CA SER A 76 10.59 1.01 1.73
C SER A 76 9.77 2.31 1.72
N THR A 77 8.62 2.36 2.40
CA THR A 77 7.68 3.48 2.34
C THR A 77 7.27 4.02 3.71
N LYS A 78 6.86 5.29 3.79
CA LYS A 78 6.21 5.84 4.99
C LYS A 78 4.79 5.31 5.18
N VAL A 79 4.04 5.22 4.08
CA VAL A 79 2.63 4.79 4.07
C VAL A 79 2.41 3.77 2.95
N VAL A 80 1.66 2.72 3.25
CA VAL A 80 1.00 1.89 2.24
C VAL A 80 -0.47 2.26 2.17
N LEU A 81 -0.89 2.78 1.01
CA LEU A 81 -2.30 2.93 0.66
C LEU A 81 -2.71 1.70 -0.14
N THR A 82 -3.51 0.82 0.46
CA THR A 82 -3.93 -0.41 -0.20
C THR A 82 -5.35 -0.32 -0.74
N THR A 83 -5.54 -0.83 -1.94
CA THR A 83 -6.84 -1.06 -2.57
C THR A 83 -7.04 -2.55 -2.89
N VAL A 84 -6.28 -3.43 -2.25
CA VAL A 84 -6.28 -4.88 -2.50
C VAL A 84 -7.31 -5.57 -1.61
N GLY A 85 -8.55 -5.65 -2.12
CA GLY A 85 -9.61 -6.46 -1.53
C GLY A 85 -9.81 -7.82 -2.25
N PRO A 86 -10.58 -8.76 -1.66
CA PRO A 86 -11.20 -8.68 -0.33
C PRO A 86 -10.16 -8.74 0.81
N TYR A 87 -10.32 -7.88 1.82
CA TYR A 87 -9.27 -7.67 2.82
C TYR A 87 -9.16 -8.83 3.81
N GLN A 88 -10.27 -9.52 4.10
CA GLN A 88 -10.24 -10.75 4.90
C GLN A 88 -9.33 -11.83 4.30
N LEU A 89 -9.12 -11.80 2.98
CA LEU A 89 -8.24 -12.73 2.27
C LEU A 89 -6.82 -12.19 2.18
N TYR A 90 -6.65 -10.96 1.67
CA TYR A 90 -5.33 -10.45 1.27
C TYR A 90 -4.74 -9.39 2.20
N GLY A 91 -5.51 -8.86 3.16
CA GLY A 91 -5.12 -7.74 4.01
C GLY A 91 -4.36 -8.14 5.28
N ASN A 92 -4.52 -9.38 5.77
CA ASN A 92 -3.99 -9.79 7.07
C ASN A 92 -2.46 -9.62 7.16
N GLY A 93 -1.73 -10.10 6.15
CA GLY A 93 -0.28 -10.02 6.11
C GLY A 93 0.22 -8.58 6.06
N LEU A 94 -0.45 -7.73 5.26
CA LEU A 94 -0.06 -6.32 5.11
C LEU A 94 -0.26 -5.53 6.40
N VAL A 95 -1.41 -5.67 7.08
CA VAL A 95 -1.65 -4.99 8.36
C VAL A 95 -0.63 -5.41 9.40
N ALA A 96 -0.35 -6.72 9.51
CA ALA A 96 0.65 -7.25 10.42
C ALA A 96 2.05 -6.66 10.15
N ALA A 97 2.48 -6.66 8.89
CA ALA A 97 3.79 -6.15 8.49
C ALA A 97 3.92 -4.64 8.73
N CYS A 98 2.89 -3.84 8.42
CA CYS A 98 2.86 -2.42 8.71
C CYS A 98 2.96 -2.15 10.22
N ALA A 99 2.14 -2.85 11.02
CA ALA A 99 2.14 -2.71 12.48
C ALA A 99 3.47 -3.12 13.11
N GLU A 100 4.14 -4.16 12.61
CA GLU A 100 5.44 -4.61 13.10
C GLU A 100 6.57 -3.63 12.74
N HIS A 101 6.58 -3.12 11.51
CA HIS A 101 7.69 -2.33 10.98
C HIS A 101 7.52 -0.81 11.10
N GLY A 102 6.47 -0.33 11.79
CA GLY A 102 6.27 1.11 12.00
C GLY A 102 5.86 1.86 10.73
N THR A 103 5.30 1.15 9.75
CA THR A 103 4.84 1.72 8.48
C THR A 103 3.36 2.01 8.59
N ASP A 104 2.94 3.19 8.16
CA ASP A 104 1.52 3.54 8.19
C ASP A 104 0.73 2.77 7.15
N TYR A 105 -0.54 2.54 7.46
CA TYR A 105 -1.46 1.79 6.62
C TYR A 105 -2.76 2.58 6.47
N VAL A 106 -3.28 2.65 5.25
CA VAL A 106 -4.63 3.13 4.98
C VAL A 106 -5.30 2.30 3.89
N ASP A 107 -6.59 2.05 4.05
CA ASP A 107 -7.40 1.32 3.08
C ASP A 107 -8.79 1.93 2.83
N LEU A 108 -9.52 1.32 1.90
CA LEU A 108 -10.95 1.56 1.67
C LEU A 108 -11.79 0.34 2.08
N CYS A 109 -11.35 -0.39 3.11
CA CYS A 109 -12.05 -1.59 3.54
C CYS A 109 -13.47 -1.24 4.03
N GLY A 110 -14.41 -2.16 3.83
CA GLY A 110 -15.78 -2.07 4.30
C GLY A 110 -16.21 -3.32 5.05
N GLU A 111 -15.27 -3.99 5.73
CA GLU A 111 -15.45 -5.32 6.34
C GLU A 111 -15.29 -5.25 7.89
N PRO A 112 -16.29 -4.76 8.65
CA PRO A 112 -16.12 -4.37 10.05
C PRO A 112 -15.66 -5.49 11.00
N ALA A 113 -16.12 -6.72 10.75
CA ALA A 113 -15.70 -7.88 11.57
C ALA A 113 -14.20 -8.17 11.41
N TRP A 114 -13.67 -8.00 10.18
CA TRP A 114 -12.25 -8.16 9.93
C TRP A 114 -11.44 -6.99 10.50
N MET A 115 -11.93 -5.75 10.33
CA MET A 115 -11.30 -4.57 10.94
C MET A 115 -11.15 -4.73 12.45
N ARG A 116 -12.22 -5.12 13.17
CA ARG A 116 -12.17 -5.36 14.62
C ARG A 116 -11.11 -6.41 14.97
N LYS A 117 -11.09 -7.53 14.24
CA LYS A 117 -10.10 -8.60 14.43
C LYS A 117 -8.66 -8.10 14.23
N MET A 118 -8.41 -7.27 13.22
CA MET A 118 -7.09 -6.70 12.95
C MET A 118 -6.67 -5.70 14.03
N ILE A 119 -7.60 -4.88 14.53
CA ILE A 119 -7.35 -3.98 15.67
C ILE A 119 -6.94 -4.80 16.90
N ASP A 120 -7.73 -5.81 17.26
CA ASP A 120 -7.43 -6.69 18.41
C ASP A 120 -6.05 -7.36 18.29
N ALA A 121 -5.70 -7.81 17.08
CA ALA A 121 -4.46 -8.52 16.84
C ALA A 121 -3.21 -7.61 16.81
N HIS A 122 -3.34 -6.36 16.35
CA HIS A 122 -2.18 -5.54 15.98
C HIS A 122 -2.08 -4.18 16.67
N GLU A 123 -3.06 -3.74 17.46
CA GLU A 123 -3.04 -2.44 18.15
C GLU A 123 -1.78 -2.25 19.02
N ALA A 124 -1.39 -3.27 19.78
CA ALA A 124 -0.21 -3.20 20.65
C ALA A 124 1.09 -3.05 19.84
N ALA A 125 1.23 -3.80 18.75
CA ALA A 125 2.40 -3.73 17.88
C ALA A 125 2.49 -2.37 17.17
N ALA A 126 1.38 -1.88 16.63
CA ALA A 126 1.32 -0.57 15.97
C ALA A 126 1.68 0.57 16.94
N LYS A 127 1.20 0.54 18.18
CA LYS A 127 1.60 1.52 19.21
C LYS A 127 3.09 1.45 19.55
N ALA A 128 3.64 0.25 19.63
CA ALA A 128 5.05 0.06 19.96
C ALA A 128 5.99 0.51 18.83
N SER A 129 5.62 0.26 17.57
CA SER A 129 6.41 0.62 16.40
C SER A 129 6.21 2.07 15.94
N GLY A 130 5.08 2.69 16.32
CA GLY A 130 4.67 4.02 15.88
C GLY A 130 3.84 4.03 14.60
N ALA A 131 3.49 2.86 14.04
CA ALA A 131 2.61 2.76 12.88
C ALA A 131 1.20 3.29 13.17
N ARG A 132 0.62 4.00 12.22
CA ARG A 132 -0.80 4.40 12.22
C ARG A 132 -1.56 3.53 11.25
N ILE A 133 -2.52 2.76 11.75
CA ILE A 133 -3.37 1.88 10.96
C ILE A 133 -4.76 2.51 10.84
N VAL A 134 -5.16 2.89 9.64
CA VAL A 134 -6.44 3.55 9.35
C VAL A 134 -7.29 2.64 8.45
N PHE A 135 -8.36 2.10 9.01
CA PHE A 135 -9.44 1.47 8.25
C PHE A 135 -10.48 2.54 7.87
N SER A 136 -11.07 2.44 6.68
CA SER A 136 -12.24 3.27 6.30
C SER A 136 -13.52 2.91 7.04
#